data_AF-A0A0T2QDQ2-F1
#
_entry.id   AF-A0A0T2QDQ2-F1
#
_cell.length_a   1.000
_cell.length_b   1.000
_cell.length_c   1.000
_cell.angle_alpha   90.00
_cell.angle_beta   90.00
_cell.angle_gamma   90.00
#
_symmetry.space_group_name_H-M   'P 1'
#
loop_
_entity.id
_entity.type
_entity.pdbx_description
1 polymer ?
#
loop_
_entity_poly.entity_id
_entity_poly.type
_entity_poly.pdbx_seq_one_letter_code
_entity_poly.pdbx_strand_id
1 'polypeptide(L)'
;MSVGWQTTMADLALILFIVTAAGISSEIQKKDALPVSGEPLAIYSDAEGAPPLSQWLAEQAPDQRQQLSLIVRYEAGHAPEAAEKAIEMARAAGPAGQSARIILEQGVKAEALAVLAFDQGEEKMAQTLQQDRQN
;
A
#
# COMPACT_ATOMS: atom_id res chain seq x y z
N MET A 1 -2.39 56.02 13.48
CA MET A 1 -2.80 55.63 12.11
C MET A 1 -1.99 54.40 11.65
N SER A 2 -2.17 53.25 12.30
CA SER A 2 -1.34 52.04 12.08
C SER A 2 -2.15 50.80 11.66
N VAL A 3 -3.42 50.97 11.27
CA VAL A 3 -4.33 49.83 10.96
C VAL A 3 -4.10 49.27 9.55
N GLY A 4 -3.68 50.09 8.57
CA GLY A 4 -3.62 49.68 7.16
C GLY A 4 -2.64 48.53 6.87
N TRP A 5 -1.43 48.60 7.42
CA TRP A 5 -0.39 47.58 7.19
C TRP A 5 -0.68 46.25 7.92
N GLN A 6 -1.35 46.32 9.07
CA GLN A 6 -1.73 45.15 9.85
C GLN A 6 -2.82 44.34 9.13
N THR A 7 -3.76 45.02 8.45
CA THR A 7 -4.77 44.35 7.63
C THR A 7 -4.16 43.68 6.40
N THR A 8 -3.16 44.30 5.76
CA THR A 8 -2.46 43.68 4.62
C THR A 8 -1.66 42.45 5.04
N MET A 9 -0.98 42.51 6.18
CA MET A 9 -0.25 41.35 6.73
C MET A 9 -1.21 40.22 7.14
N ALA A 10 -2.36 40.56 7.72
CA ALA A 10 -3.37 39.58 8.08
C ALA A 10 -3.98 38.90 6.84
N ASP A 11 -4.29 39.67 5.79
CA ASP A 11 -4.86 39.14 4.55
C ASP A 11 -3.88 38.22 3.81
N LEU A 12 -2.59 38.61 3.74
CA LEU A 12 -1.55 37.76 3.18
C LEU A 12 -1.35 36.47 3.98
N ALA A 13 -1.37 36.54 5.31
CA ALA A 13 -1.27 35.36 6.17
C ALA A 13 -2.48 34.42 6.00
N LEU A 14 -3.69 34.97 5.83
CA LEU A 14 -4.90 34.19 5.59
C LEU A 14 -4.87 33.51 4.21
N ILE A 15 -4.46 34.23 3.15
CA ILE A 15 -4.33 33.65 1.80
C ILE A 15 -3.27 32.54 1.80
N LEU A 16 -2.10 32.78 2.39
CA LEU A 16 -1.04 31.77 2.49
C LEU A 16 -1.48 30.55 3.30
N PHE A 17 -2.21 30.75 4.38
CA PHE A 17 -2.77 29.65 5.17
C PHE A 17 -3.77 28.81 4.36
N ILE A 18 -4.73 29.44 3.68
CA ILE A 18 -5.74 28.74 2.88
C ILE A 18 -5.09 27.96 1.74
N VAL A 19 -4.11 28.54 1.03
CA VAL A 19 -3.39 27.86 -0.06
C VAL A 19 -2.60 26.64 0.46
N THR A 20 -1.96 26.78 1.63
CA THR A 20 -1.20 25.67 2.25
C THR A 20 -2.13 24.56 2.74
N ALA A 21 -3.23 24.91 3.40
CA ALA A 21 -4.24 23.96 3.87
C ALA A 21 -4.90 23.20 2.71
N ALA A 22 -5.18 23.87 1.59
CA ALA A 22 -5.72 23.24 0.39
C ALA A 22 -4.76 22.22 -0.23
N GLY A 23 -3.44 22.48 -0.17
CA GLY A 23 -2.41 21.51 -0.58
C GLY A 23 -2.42 20.25 0.28
N ILE A 24 -2.56 20.40 1.61
CA ILE A 24 -2.65 19.27 2.55
C ILE A 24 -3.94 18.47 2.36
N SER A 25 -5.09 19.12 2.13
CA SER A 25 -6.37 18.42 1.95
C SER A 25 -6.44 17.57 0.68
N SER A 26 -5.61 17.85 -0.34
CA SER A 26 -5.59 17.04 -1.56
C SER A 26 -4.97 15.64 -1.37
N GLU A 27 -4.25 15.40 -0.27
CA GLU A 27 -3.74 14.06 0.10
C GLU A 27 -4.72 13.24 0.93
N ILE A 28 -5.83 13.83 1.41
CA ILE A 28 -6.91 13.08 2.05
C ILE A 28 -7.86 12.54 0.98
N GLN A 29 -7.30 11.88 -0.03
CA GLN A 29 -8.04 10.77 -0.62
C GLN A 29 -8.22 9.76 0.50
N LYS A 30 -9.46 9.36 0.72
CA LYS A 30 -9.82 8.29 1.64
C LYS A 30 -8.98 7.07 1.25
N LYS A 31 -7.83 6.89 1.90
CA LYS A 31 -7.19 5.58 2.03
C LYS A 31 -8.27 4.77 2.71
N ASP A 32 -9.04 4.01 1.93
CA ASP A 32 -9.63 2.79 2.46
C ASP A 32 -8.52 2.16 3.28
N ALA A 33 -8.79 1.94 4.57
CA ALA A 33 -7.78 1.47 5.50
C ALA A 33 -7.20 0.20 4.89
N LEU A 34 -6.04 0.35 4.23
CA LEU A 34 -5.27 -0.78 3.77
C LEU A 34 -5.07 -1.59 5.04
N PRO A 35 -5.38 -2.90 5.01
CA PRO A 35 -5.15 -3.75 6.18
C PRO A 35 -3.72 -3.45 6.67
N VAL A 36 -3.59 -3.20 7.98
CA VAL A 36 -2.34 -2.78 8.62
C VAL A 36 -1.20 -3.60 8.02
N SER A 37 -0.43 -2.98 7.13
CA SER A 37 0.72 -3.65 6.55
C SER A 37 1.77 -3.58 7.61
N GLY A 38 2.16 -4.73 8.16
CA GLY A 38 3.34 -4.82 9.01
C GLY A 38 4.57 -4.17 8.35
N GLU A 39 5.56 -3.83 9.17
CA GLU A 39 6.80 -3.22 8.69
C GLU A 39 7.43 -4.12 7.59
N PRO A 40 7.70 -3.58 6.39
CA PRO A 40 8.10 -4.40 5.25
C PRO A 40 9.48 -5.00 5.52
N LEU A 41 9.57 -6.32 5.47
CA LEU A 41 10.82 -7.06 5.58
C LEU A 41 11.62 -6.95 4.28
N ALA A 42 10.95 -7.08 3.14
CA ALA A 42 11.56 -7.01 1.83
C ALA A 42 10.54 -6.56 0.77
N ILE A 43 11.03 -5.86 -0.26
CA ILE A 43 10.23 -5.39 -1.39
C ILE A 43 10.91 -5.84 -2.68
N TYR A 44 10.13 -6.44 -3.57
CA TYR A 44 10.49 -6.79 -4.94
C TYR A 44 9.74 -5.89 -5.90
N SER A 45 10.45 -5.37 -6.91
CA SER A 45 9.89 -4.64 -8.04
C SER A 45 10.23 -5.36 -9.34
N ASP A 46 9.24 -5.55 -10.20
CA ASP A 46 9.42 -6.17 -11.52
C ASP A 46 10.09 -5.17 -12.48
N ALA A 47 11.41 -5.03 -12.35
CA ALA A 47 12.25 -4.16 -13.16
C ALA A 47 13.13 -4.97 -14.12
N GLU A 48 13.60 -4.33 -15.20
CA GLU A 48 14.47 -4.99 -16.16
C GLU A 48 15.76 -5.49 -15.48
N GLY A 49 16.03 -6.80 -15.61
CA GLY A 49 17.18 -7.46 -14.97
C GLY A 49 16.95 -7.92 -13.52
N ALA A 50 15.75 -7.74 -12.96
CA ALA A 50 15.40 -8.30 -11.65
C ALA A 50 15.40 -9.85 -11.68
N PRO A 51 15.82 -10.52 -10.59
CA PRO A 51 15.71 -11.97 -10.49
C PRO A 51 14.23 -12.39 -10.53
N PRO A 52 13.90 -13.60 -11.03
CA PRO A 52 12.54 -14.10 -10.99
C PRO A 52 11.95 -14.06 -9.57
N LEU A 53 10.67 -13.72 -9.43
CA LEU A 53 10.00 -13.59 -8.13
C LEU A 53 10.17 -14.85 -7.24
N SER A 54 10.11 -16.04 -7.82
CA SER A 54 10.35 -17.30 -7.11
C SER A 54 11.77 -17.43 -6.56
N GLN A 55 12.77 -16.96 -7.31
CA GLN A 55 14.16 -16.95 -6.87
C GLN A 55 14.34 -15.95 -5.72
N TRP A 56 13.82 -14.73 -5.89
CA TRP A 56 13.87 -13.71 -4.83
C TRP A 56 13.19 -14.19 -3.54
N LEU A 57 12.05 -14.88 -3.64
CA LEU A 57 11.36 -15.49 -2.49
C LEU A 57 12.19 -16.60 -1.83
N ALA A 58 12.90 -17.41 -2.62
CA ALA A 58 13.76 -18.48 -2.10
C ALA A 58 15.00 -17.95 -1.35
N GLU A 59 15.42 -16.73 -1.67
CA GLU A 59 16.49 -16.01 -0.95
C GLU A 59 16.00 -15.46 0.40
N GLN A 60 14.68 -15.36 0.62
CA GLN A 60 14.13 -14.92 1.90
C GLN A 60 14.10 -16.07 2.91
N ALA A 61 14.41 -15.77 4.17
CA ALA A 61 14.31 -16.74 5.25
C ALA A 61 12.83 -17.14 5.45
N PRO A 62 12.43 -18.41 5.25
CA PRO A 62 11.05 -18.82 5.36
C PRO A 62 10.56 -18.70 6.82
N ASP A 63 9.54 -17.88 7.06
CA ASP A 63 8.88 -17.73 8.36
C ASP A 63 7.36 -17.75 8.17
N GLN A 64 6.64 -18.54 8.99
CA GLN A 64 5.19 -18.68 8.92
C GLN A 64 4.43 -17.39 9.24
N ARG A 65 5.09 -16.41 9.87
CA ARG A 65 4.51 -15.11 10.20
C ARG A 65 4.58 -14.13 9.02
N GLN A 66 5.33 -14.47 7.98
CA GLN A 66 5.43 -13.63 6.79
C GLN A 66 4.14 -13.72 5.96
N GLN A 67 3.70 -12.57 5.51
CA GLN A 67 2.61 -12.39 4.56
C GLN A 67 3.18 -11.79 3.27
N LEU A 68 2.97 -12.49 2.16
CA LEU A 68 3.25 -11.97 0.82
C LEU A 68 2.06 -11.10 0.38
N SER A 69 2.35 -9.88 -0.05
CA SER A 69 1.37 -8.96 -0.63
C SER A 69 1.82 -8.56 -2.03
N LEU A 70 0.99 -8.84 -3.03
CA LEU A 70 1.21 -8.47 -4.43
C LEU A 70 0.40 -7.21 -4.72
N ILE A 71 1.09 -6.11 -4.98
CA ILE A 71 0.47 -4.81 -5.23
C ILE A 71 0.65 -4.49 -6.70
N VAL A 72 -0.46 -4.37 -7.43
CA VAL A 72 -0.45 -3.97 -8.84
C VAL A 72 -1.20 -2.65 -8.97
N ARG A 73 -0.45 -1.60 -9.30
CA ARG A 73 -0.99 -0.30 -9.64
C ARG A 73 -1.27 -0.23 -11.13
N TYR A 74 -2.39 0.39 -11.50
CA TYR A 74 -2.84 0.45 -12.89
C TYR A 74 -3.45 1.80 -13.24
N GLU A 75 -3.31 2.20 -14.50
CA GLU A 75 -3.92 3.41 -15.03
C GLU A 75 -5.42 3.22 -15.28
N ALA A 76 -6.19 4.31 -15.27
CA ALA A 76 -7.64 4.23 -15.50
C ALA A 76 -7.98 3.46 -16.80
N GLY A 77 -8.93 2.54 -16.70
CA GLY A 77 -9.33 1.66 -17.81
C GLY A 77 -8.56 0.34 -17.92
N HIS A 78 -7.44 0.16 -17.20
CA HIS A 78 -6.57 -1.02 -17.32
C HIS A 78 -6.69 -2.01 -16.15
N ALA A 79 -7.84 -2.03 -15.48
CA ALA A 79 -8.08 -2.91 -14.34
C ALA A 79 -8.02 -4.42 -14.72
N PRO A 80 -8.54 -4.85 -15.88
CA PRO A 80 -8.42 -6.25 -16.32
C PRO A 80 -6.96 -6.70 -16.48
N GLU A 81 -6.13 -5.88 -17.11
CA GLU A 81 -4.70 -6.14 -17.33
C GLU A 81 -3.95 -6.20 -15.99
N ALA A 82 -4.32 -5.34 -15.04
CA ALA A 82 -3.78 -5.37 -13.69
C ALA A 82 -4.10 -6.68 -12.96
N ALA A 83 -5.34 -7.17 -13.11
CA ALA A 83 -5.76 -8.43 -12.51
C ALA A 83 -5.02 -9.62 -13.14
N GLU A 84 -4.84 -9.64 -14.46
CA GLU A 84 -4.05 -10.66 -15.15
C GLU A 84 -2.59 -10.67 -14.68
N LYS A 85 -1.97 -9.48 -14.56
CA LYS A 85 -0.61 -9.34 -14.05
C LYS A 85 -0.49 -9.84 -12.60
N ALA A 86 -1.46 -9.52 -11.74
CA ALA A 86 -1.47 -10.02 -10.37
C ALA A 86 -1.57 -11.55 -10.30
N ILE A 87 -2.39 -12.16 -11.16
CA ILE A 87 -2.52 -13.63 -11.27
C ILE A 87 -1.21 -14.25 -11.76
N GLU A 88 -0.55 -13.63 -12.74
CA GLU A 88 0.76 -14.06 -13.23
C GLU A 88 1.80 -14.04 -12.10
N MET A 89 1.86 -12.95 -11.33
CA MET A 89 2.77 -12.84 -10.18
C MET A 89 2.46 -13.86 -9.10
N ALA A 90 1.17 -14.11 -8.78
CA ALA A 90 0.78 -15.14 -7.83
C ALA A 90 1.22 -16.54 -8.30
N ARG A 91 1.12 -16.83 -9.60
CA ARG A 91 1.64 -18.08 -10.16
C ARG A 91 3.16 -18.16 -10.09
N ALA A 92 3.86 -17.07 -10.40
CA ALA A 92 5.31 -16.99 -10.34
C ALA A 92 5.85 -17.14 -8.91
N ALA A 93 5.08 -16.71 -7.90
CA ALA A 93 5.41 -16.88 -6.48
C ALA A 93 5.26 -18.32 -5.97
N GLY A 94 4.71 -19.24 -6.76
CA GLY A 94 4.59 -20.65 -6.39
C GLY A 94 3.73 -20.86 -5.13
N PRO A 95 4.17 -21.68 -4.16
CA PRO A 95 3.41 -21.93 -2.93
C PRO A 95 3.08 -20.65 -2.13
N ALA A 96 4.01 -19.69 -2.07
CA ALA A 96 3.79 -18.42 -1.37
C ALA A 96 2.71 -17.57 -2.04
N GLY A 97 2.50 -17.75 -3.35
CA GLY A 97 1.44 -17.09 -4.12
C GLY A 97 0.03 -17.57 -3.82
N GLN A 98 -0.14 -18.77 -3.23
CA GLN A 98 -1.47 -19.33 -2.93
C GLN A 98 -2.17 -18.63 -1.78
N SER A 99 -1.41 -18.12 -0.82
CA SER A 99 -1.89 -17.34 0.32
C SER A 99 -1.51 -15.87 0.23
N ALA A 100 -1.09 -15.41 -0.95
CA ALA A 100 -0.70 -14.02 -1.16
C ALA A 100 -1.93 -13.11 -1.10
N ARG A 101 -1.77 -11.96 -0.44
CA ARG A 101 -2.74 -10.87 -0.46
C ARG A 101 -2.56 -10.14 -1.79
N ILE A 102 -3.63 -9.99 -2.58
CA ILE A 102 -3.58 -9.25 -3.85
C ILE A 102 -4.26 -7.90 -3.65
N ILE A 103 -3.57 -6.83 -4.00
CA ILE A 103 -4.03 -5.45 -3.91
C ILE A 103 -3.95 -4.84 -5.31
N LEU A 104 -5.09 -4.40 -5.84
CA LEU A 104 -5.16 -3.69 -7.12
C LEU A 104 -5.51 -2.23 -6.83
N GLU A 105 -4.62 -1.31 -7.23
CA GLU A 105 -4.78 0.13 -6.97
C GLU A 105 -4.81 0.90 -8.28
N GLN A 106 -5.78 1.81 -8.45
CA GLN A 106 -5.69 2.76 -9.55
C GLN A 106 -4.64 3.83 -9.22
N GLY A 107 -3.70 4.06 -10.13
CA GLY A 107 -2.60 5.00 -9.99
C GLY A 107 -2.35 5.81 -11.27
N VAL A 108 -1.38 6.71 -11.19
CA VAL A 108 -0.96 7.55 -12.33
C VAL A 108 -0.08 6.78 -13.32
N LYS A 109 0.55 5.69 -12.86
CA LYS A 109 1.41 4.81 -13.65
C LYS A 109 1.16 3.36 -13.26
N ALA A 110 1.32 2.47 -14.23
CA ALA A 110 1.34 1.03 -13.98
C ALA A 110 2.63 0.63 -13.23
N GLU A 111 2.48 -0.17 -12.18
CA GLU A 111 3.59 -0.65 -11.35
C GLU A 111 3.21 -1.99 -10.72
N ALA A 112 4.15 -2.92 -10.58
CA ALA A 112 3.92 -4.23 -9.98
C ALA A 112 5.00 -4.52 -8.92
N LEU A 113 4.56 -4.73 -7.68
CA LEU A 113 5.41 -4.92 -6.51
C LEU A 113 5.00 -6.19 -5.75
N ALA A 114 5.98 -6.87 -5.16
CA ALA A 114 5.74 -7.88 -4.15
C ALA A 114 6.39 -7.45 -2.84
N VAL A 115 5.60 -7.41 -1.77
CA VAL A 115 6.02 -6.99 -0.44
C VAL A 115 5.91 -8.17 0.50
N LEU A 116 6.98 -8.44 1.24
CA LEU A 116 6.99 -9.43 2.31
C LEU A 116 6.99 -8.67 3.64
N ALA A 117 6.01 -8.92 4.49
CA ALA A 117 5.87 -8.26 5.80
C ALA A 117 5.47 -9.26 6.88
N PHE A 118 5.71 -8.94 8.16
CA PHE A 118 5.20 -9.72 9.27
C PHE A 118 3.78 -9.26 9.63
N ASP A 119 2.75 -10.01 9.23
CA ASP A 119 1.33 -9.62 9.42
C ASP A 119 0.42 -10.81 9.83
N GLN A 120 0.86 -12.06 9.67
CA GLN A 120 0.06 -13.27 10.01
C GLN A 120 -0.20 -13.47 11.53
N GLY A 121 0.23 -12.53 12.39
CA GLY A 121 0.05 -12.57 13.83
C GLY A 121 -1.29 -11.97 14.30
N GLU A 122 -1.78 -10.91 13.66
CA GLU A 122 -2.98 -10.20 14.14
C GLU A 122 -4.28 -10.91 13.76
N GLU A 123 -4.38 -11.50 12.55
CA GLU A 123 -5.59 -12.23 12.12
C GLU A 123 -5.89 -13.44 13.02
N LYS A 124 -4.87 -14.21 13.42
CA LYS A 124 -5.06 -15.34 14.34
C LYS A 124 -5.50 -14.88 15.74
N MET A 125 -4.92 -13.79 16.25
CA MET A 125 -5.34 -13.23 17.55
C MET A 125 -6.76 -12.64 17.49
N ALA A 126 -7.13 -11.97 16.41
CA ALA A 126 -8.46 -11.39 16.23
C ALA A 126 -9.55 -12.49 16.18
N GLN A 127 -9.29 -13.60 15.49
CA GLN A 127 -10.20 -14.74 15.46
C GLN A 127 -10.35 -15.40 16.84
N THR A 128 -9.25 -15.57 17.59
CA THR A 128 -9.31 -16.11 18.96
C THR A 128 -10.14 -15.21 19.89
N LEU A 129 -10.01 -13.89 19.80
CA LEU A 129 -10.76 -12.94 20.63
C LEU A 129 -12.25 -12.84 20.26
N GLN A 130 -12.60 -13.03 18.99
CA GLN A 130 -14.01 -13.12 18.58
C GLN A 130 -14.66 -14.41 19.07
N GLN A 131 -13.90 -15.52 19.09
CA GLN A 131 -14.39 -16.82 19.51
C GLN A 131 -14.56 -16.92 21.04
N ASP A 132 -13.65 -16.30 21.81
CA ASP A 132 -13.77 -16.18 23.28
C ASP A 132 -14.95 -15.30 23.73
N ARG A 133 -15.43 -14.37 22.87
CA ARG A 133 -16.61 -13.55 23.18
C ARG A 133 -17.95 -14.24 22.90
N GLN A 134 -17.94 -15.35 22.17
CA GLN A 134 -19.15 -16.11 21.82
C GLN A 134 -19.44 -17.27 22.77
N ASN A 135 -18.57 -17.51 23.76
CA ASN A 135 -18.77 -18.43 24.88
C ASN A 135 -19.01 -17.67 26.20
#